data_AF-A0A962YZX0-F1
#
_entry.id   AF-A0A962YZX0-F1
#
_cell.length_a   1.000
_cell.length_b   1.000
_cell.length_c   1.000
_cell.angle_alpha   90.00
_cell.angle_beta   90.00
_cell.angle_gamma   90.00
#
_symmetry.space_group_name_H-M   'P 1'
#
loop_
_entity.id
_entity.type
_entity.pdbx_description
1 polymer ?
#
loop_
_entity_poly.entity_id
_entity_poly.type
_entity_poly.pdbx_seq_one_letter_code
_entity_poly.pdbx_strand_id
1 'polypeptide(L)'
;MDESYTIRLSFCCAKDGCRRRSTPPSVRFLGRKVHLGAIVILITALEQGLPPKRRQWLIETLGIWPQTLSRWRKWWRERFPASRCWQTQQGSFIPPVEIDRLPDALLGRLHGINLRQRLCRLLMLLAPLTTTSWSGCLRVRIDPQKM
;
A
#
# COMPACT_ATOMS: atom_id res chain seq x y z
N MET A 1 -19.23 -7.68 -5.99
CA MET A 1 -18.07 -6.78 -6.23
C MET A 1 -17.89 -6.69 -7.73
N ASP A 2 -17.62 -5.50 -8.26
CA ASP A 2 -17.37 -5.28 -9.70
C ASP A 2 -16.18 -6.12 -10.22
N GLU A 3 -16.27 -6.61 -11.46
CA GLU A 3 -15.28 -7.51 -12.07
C GLU A 3 -13.90 -6.84 -12.18
N SER A 4 -13.85 -5.51 -12.30
CA SER A 4 -12.56 -4.81 -12.29
C SER A 4 -11.77 -4.97 -10.99
N TYR A 5 -12.36 -5.50 -9.89
CA TYR A 5 -11.66 -5.79 -8.63
C TYR A 5 -10.87 -7.10 -8.66
N THR A 6 -11.07 -7.95 -9.68
CA THR A 6 -10.36 -9.22 -9.84
C THR A 6 -9.17 -9.13 -10.79
N ILE A 7 -9.08 -8.05 -11.58
CA ILE A 7 -8.08 -7.88 -12.64
C ILE A 7 -7.09 -6.76 -12.29
N ARG A 8 -5.79 -7.03 -12.46
CA ARG A 8 -4.73 -6.02 -12.41
C ARG A 8 -3.92 -6.02 -13.71
N LEU A 9 -3.98 -4.91 -14.44
CA LEU A 9 -3.27 -4.75 -15.71
C LEU A 9 -1.75 -4.64 -15.50
N SER A 10 -0.99 -5.21 -16.43
CA SER A 10 0.47 -5.09 -16.51
C SER A 10 0.88 -4.96 -17.97
N PHE A 11 1.70 -3.96 -18.28
CA PHE A 11 2.08 -3.58 -19.64
C PHE A 11 3.49 -4.05 -19.98
N CYS A 12 3.87 -4.13 -21.26
CA CYS A 12 5.25 -4.39 -21.63
C CYS A 12 6.15 -3.18 -21.30
N CYS A 13 7.44 -3.42 -21.09
CA CYS A 13 8.49 -2.41 -20.83
C CYS A 13 8.69 -1.38 -21.97
N ALA A 14 8.00 -1.55 -23.12
CA ALA A 14 8.11 -0.72 -24.33
C ALA A 14 9.54 -0.58 -24.89
N LYS A 15 10.46 -1.49 -24.52
CA LYS A 15 11.82 -1.55 -25.06
C LYS A 15 11.88 -2.65 -26.11
N ASP A 16 12.42 -2.33 -27.29
CA ASP A 16 12.59 -3.31 -28.37
C ASP A 16 13.41 -4.52 -27.89
N GLY A 17 12.94 -5.71 -28.23
CA GLY A 17 13.51 -6.98 -27.77
C GLY A 17 13.25 -7.34 -26.28
N CYS A 18 12.58 -6.50 -25.48
CA CYS A 18 12.26 -6.77 -24.09
C CYS A 18 10.78 -7.18 -23.91
N ARG A 19 10.54 -8.37 -23.34
CA ARG A 19 9.19 -8.86 -22.96
C ARG A 19 8.88 -8.73 -21.46
N ARG A 20 9.68 -7.95 -20.72
CA ARG A 20 9.45 -7.73 -19.28
C ARG A 20 8.15 -6.96 -19.07
N ARG A 21 7.31 -7.41 -18.15
CA ARG A 21 6.09 -6.69 -17.75
C ARG A 21 6.39 -5.65 -16.67
N SER A 22 5.80 -4.48 -16.83
CA SER A 22 5.77 -3.35 -15.92
C SER A 22 4.33 -3.15 -15.43
N THR A 23 4.12 -3.31 -14.12
CA THR A 23 2.83 -3.08 -13.48
C THR A 23 2.81 -1.64 -12.94
N PRO A 24 1.89 -0.77 -13.34
CA PRO A 24 1.85 0.58 -12.79
C PRO A 24 1.48 0.57 -11.29
N PRO A 25 1.85 1.63 -10.54
CA PRO A 25 1.31 1.91 -9.22
C PRO A 25 -0.22 1.85 -9.23
N SER A 26 -0.80 1.42 -8.11
CA SER A 26 -2.25 1.33 -7.96
C SER A 26 -2.67 1.78 -6.58
N VAL A 27 -3.76 2.54 -6.50
CA VAL A 27 -4.50 2.80 -5.25
C VAL A 27 -5.53 1.71 -4.95
N ARG A 28 -5.73 0.77 -5.89
CA ARG A 28 -6.70 -0.31 -5.76
C ARG A 28 -6.07 -1.54 -5.10
N PHE A 29 -4.87 -1.92 -5.51
CA PHE A 29 -4.22 -3.17 -5.10
C PHE A 29 -2.95 -2.94 -4.31
N LEU A 30 -2.82 -3.56 -3.13
CA LEU A 30 -1.63 -3.44 -2.29
C LEU A 30 -0.55 -4.47 -2.66
N GLY A 31 0.03 -4.31 -3.85
CA GLY A 31 1.08 -5.19 -4.37
C GLY A 31 0.59 -6.14 -5.47
N ARG A 32 1.48 -7.03 -5.95
CA ARG A 32 1.22 -7.89 -7.12
C ARG A 32 0.05 -8.86 -6.93
N LYS A 33 -0.29 -9.20 -5.68
CA LYS A 33 -1.45 -10.04 -5.34
C LYS A 33 -2.68 -9.16 -5.14
N VAL A 34 -3.83 -9.62 -5.63
CA VAL A 34 -5.10 -8.88 -5.79
C VAL A 34 -5.80 -8.63 -4.43
N HIS A 35 -5.07 -8.10 -3.44
CA HIS A 35 -5.67 -7.63 -2.19
C HIS A 35 -6.00 -6.16 -2.35
N LEU A 36 -7.27 -5.82 -2.15
CA LEU A 36 -7.71 -4.43 -2.22
C LEU A 36 -7.03 -3.63 -1.10
N GLY A 37 -6.31 -2.57 -1.46
CA GLY A 37 -5.54 -1.80 -0.49
C GLY A 37 -6.41 -1.25 0.64
N ALA A 38 -7.63 -0.82 0.31
CA ALA A 38 -8.61 -0.37 1.29
C ALA A 38 -8.93 -1.47 2.32
N ILE A 39 -9.13 -2.70 1.86
CA ILE A 39 -9.41 -3.87 2.72
C ILE A 39 -8.20 -4.15 3.61
N VAL A 40 -6.99 -4.18 3.03
CA VAL A 40 -5.77 -4.44 3.82
C VAL A 40 -5.61 -3.39 4.92
N ILE A 41 -5.72 -2.10 4.58
CA ILE A 41 -5.61 -0.98 5.53
C ILE A 41 -6.65 -1.11 6.64
N LEU A 42 -7.93 -1.22 6.29
CA LEU A 42 -9.03 -1.19 7.26
C LEU A 42 -8.95 -2.39 8.21
N ILE A 43 -8.68 -3.59 7.70
CA ILE A 43 -8.61 -4.79 8.53
C ILE A 43 -7.39 -4.74 9.45
N THR A 44 -6.24 -4.30 8.94
CA THR A 44 -5.04 -4.17 9.80
C THR A 44 -5.14 -3.06 10.82
N ALA A 45 -5.87 -1.97 10.52
CA ALA A 45 -6.21 -0.95 11.51
C ALA A 45 -7.20 -1.48 12.56
N LEU A 46 -8.28 -2.12 12.10
CA LEU A 46 -9.31 -2.67 13.00
C LEU A 46 -8.76 -3.75 13.92
N GLU A 47 -7.85 -4.60 13.46
CA GLU A 47 -7.28 -5.64 14.33
C GLU A 47 -6.57 -5.06 15.56
N GLN A 48 -6.05 -3.83 15.47
CA GLN A 48 -5.38 -3.16 16.57
C GLN A 48 -6.40 -2.73 17.62
N GLY A 49 -6.61 -3.59 18.61
CA GLY A 49 -7.55 -3.35 19.72
C GLY A 49 -8.84 -4.18 19.66
N LEU A 50 -9.00 -5.06 18.66
CA LEU A 50 -10.11 -6.01 18.68
C LEU A 50 -9.84 -7.17 19.64
N PRO A 51 -10.82 -7.55 20.49
CA PRO A 51 -10.71 -8.75 21.31
C PRO A 51 -10.66 -10.02 20.43
N PRO A 52 -10.03 -11.11 20.88
CA PRO A 52 -9.80 -12.32 20.08
C PRO A 52 -11.05 -12.86 19.37
N LYS A 53 -12.21 -12.83 20.04
CA LYS A 53 -13.50 -13.26 19.48
C LYS A 53 -13.94 -12.43 18.28
N ARG A 54 -13.84 -11.10 18.35
CA ARG A 54 -14.22 -10.21 17.22
C ARG A 54 -13.23 -10.32 16.07
N ARG A 55 -11.95 -10.53 16.38
CA ARG A 55 -10.92 -10.80 15.36
C ARG A 55 -11.22 -12.08 14.59
N GLN A 56 -11.55 -13.16 15.28
CA GLN A 56 -11.92 -14.43 14.63
C GLN A 56 -13.16 -14.26 13.76
N TRP A 57 -14.20 -13.62 14.28
CA TRP A 57 -15.42 -13.30 13.52
C TRP A 57 -15.12 -12.48 12.25
N LEU A 58 -14.23 -11.49 12.32
CA LEU A 58 -13.83 -10.67 11.17
C LEU A 58 -13.10 -11.49 10.09
N ILE A 59 -12.19 -12.36 10.52
CA ILE A 59 -11.43 -13.28 9.65
C ILE A 59 -12.40 -14.21 8.90
N GLU A 60 -13.34 -14.82 9.62
CA GLU A 60 -14.35 -15.74 9.08
C GLU A 60 -15.31 -15.02 8.12
N THR A 61 -15.85 -13.87 8.54
CA THR A 61 -16.81 -13.08 7.75
C THR A 61 -16.22 -12.60 6.42
N LEU A 62 -14.93 -12.29 6.40
CA LEU A 62 -14.24 -11.78 5.22
C LEU A 62 -13.52 -12.88 4.42
N GLY A 63 -13.57 -14.13 4.88
CA GLY A 63 -12.88 -15.26 4.23
C GLY A 63 -11.37 -15.09 4.17
N ILE A 64 -10.77 -14.36 5.12
CA ILE A 64 -9.34 -14.04 5.12
C ILE A 64 -8.62 -15.06 5.98
N TRP A 65 -7.65 -15.75 5.40
CA TRP A 65 -6.81 -16.68 6.15
C TRP A 65 -6.00 -15.97 7.24
N PRO A 66 -5.91 -16.51 8.48
CA PRO A 66 -5.13 -15.89 9.57
C PRO A 66 -3.67 -15.61 9.21
N GLN A 67 -3.05 -16.44 8.37
CA GLN A 67 -1.69 -16.23 7.88
C GLN A 67 -1.59 -14.99 6.97
N THR A 68 -2.63 -14.66 6.21
CA THR A 68 -2.69 -13.44 5.39
C THR A 68 -2.68 -12.20 6.27
N LEU A 69 -3.47 -12.21 7.34
CA LEU A 69 -3.49 -11.11 8.31
C LEU A 69 -2.12 -10.92 8.98
N SER A 70 -1.49 -12.02 9.42
CA SER A 70 -0.14 -11.99 10.00
C SER A 70 0.89 -11.40 9.02
N ARG A 71 0.82 -11.78 7.73
CA ARG A 71 1.68 -11.23 6.67
C ARG A 71 1.46 -9.74 6.47
N TRP A 72 0.22 -9.26 6.48
CA TRP A 72 -0.07 -7.83 6.35
C TRP A 72 0.47 -7.04 7.55
N ARG A 73 0.29 -7.56 8.77
CA ARG A 73 0.83 -6.94 9.98
C ARG A 73 2.36 -6.86 9.94
N LYS A 74 3.02 -7.96 9.57
CA LYS A 74 4.48 -8.00 9.38
C LYS A 74 4.94 -6.98 8.34
N TRP A 75 4.22 -6.89 7.22
CA TRP A 75 4.50 -5.92 6.18
C TRP A 75 4.42 -4.47 6.68
N TRP A 76 3.38 -4.13 7.47
CA TRP A 76 3.22 -2.80 8.06
C TRP A 76 4.29 -2.43 9.09
N ARG A 77 4.80 -3.41 9.84
CA ARG A 77 5.82 -3.17 10.88
C ARG A 77 7.24 -3.16 10.35
N GLU A 78 7.53 -3.95 9.33
CA GLU A 78 8.90 -4.15 8.85
C GLU A 78 9.13 -3.50 7.49
N ARG A 79 8.27 -3.80 6.51
CA ARG A 79 8.54 -3.47 5.10
C ARG A 79 8.12 -2.06 4.73
N PHE A 80 6.98 -1.58 5.25
CA PHE A 80 6.55 -0.21 5.02
C PHE A 80 7.51 0.81 5.66
N PRO A 81 7.93 0.67 6.94
CA PRO A 81 8.85 1.63 7.56
C PRO A 81 10.24 1.62 6.92
N ALA A 82 10.71 0.46 6.44
CA ALA A 82 11.98 0.34 5.71
C ALA A 82 11.89 0.84 4.25
N SER A 83 10.71 1.21 3.77
CA SER A 83 10.54 1.62 2.38
C SER A 83 11.03 3.04 2.15
N ARG A 84 11.69 3.28 1.00
CA ARG A 84 12.15 4.62 0.63
C ARG A 84 11.03 5.66 0.60
N CYS A 85 9.83 5.28 0.15
CA CYS A 85 8.71 6.23 0.08
C CYS A 85 8.22 6.66 1.46
N TRP A 86 8.34 5.81 2.48
CA TRP A 86 8.03 6.20 3.85
C TRP A 86 9.18 7.01 4.45
N GLN A 87 10.43 6.57 4.25
CA GLN A 87 11.60 7.26 4.79
C GLN A 87 11.70 8.72 4.35
N THR A 88 11.27 9.06 3.13
CA THR A 88 11.24 10.44 2.64
C THR A 88 10.08 11.27 3.20
N GLN A 89 9.03 10.65 3.72
CA GLN A 89 7.80 11.32 4.18
C GLN A 89 7.69 11.36 5.71
N GLN A 90 8.34 10.45 6.43
CA GLN A 90 8.19 10.30 7.88
C GLN A 90 8.57 11.57 8.66
N GLY A 91 9.49 12.40 8.15
CA GLY A 91 9.89 13.65 8.77
C GLY A 91 8.77 14.69 8.87
N SER A 92 7.72 14.56 8.06
CA SER A 92 6.53 15.43 8.12
C SER A 92 5.57 15.07 9.26
N PHE A 93 5.81 13.97 9.98
CA PHE A 93 4.96 13.50 11.07
C PHE A 93 5.61 13.81 12.41
N ILE A 94 5.20 14.92 13.03
CA ILE A 94 5.62 15.33 14.38
C ILE A 94 4.40 15.34 15.30
N PRO A 95 4.40 14.60 16.43
CA PRO A 95 5.42 13.62 16.84
C PRO A 95 5.46 12.37 15.93
N PRO A 96 6.59 11.61 15.92
CA PRO A 96 6.77 10.43 15.08
C PRO A 96 5.61 9.43 15.18
N VAL A 97 5.28 8.76 14.06
CA VAL A 97 4.24 7.74 14.04
C VAL A 97 4.73 6.46 14.70
N GLU A 98 3.95 5.93 15.65
CA GLU A 98 4.23 4.66 16.32
C GLU A 98 4.13 3.49 15.34
N ILE A 99 5.27 2.86 15.01
CA ILE A 99 5.36 1.78 14.01
C ILE A 99 4.50 0.57 14.40
N ASP A 100 4.44 0.23 15.69
CA ASP A 100 3.66 -0.92 16.17
C ASP A 100 2.15 -0.76 16.01
N ARG A 101 1.70 0.48 15.82
CA ARG A 101 0.31 0.89 15.61
C ARG A 101 0.00 1.24 14.15
N LEU A 102 0.85 0.84 13.21
CA LEU A 102 0.55 1.00 11.78
C LEU A 102 -0.42 -0.08 11.30
N PRO A 103 -1.46 0.25 10.50
CA PRO A 103 -1.70 1.55 9.88
C PRO A 103 -2.60 2.52 10.66
N ASP A 104 -3.19 2.12 11.78
CA ASP A 104 -4.17 2.94 12.54
C ASP A 104 -3.61 4.31 12.94
N ALA A 105 -2.41 4.33 13.55
CA ALA A 105 -1.75 5.57 13.96
C ALA A 105 -1.52 6.52 12.76
N LEU A 106 -1.16 5.98 11.60
CA LEU A 106 -0.96 6.80 10.39
C LEU A 106 -2.30 7.31 9.82
N LEU A 107 -3.33 6.45 9.76
CA LEU A 107 -4.69 6.86 9.36
C LEU A 107 -5.23 7.98 10.24
N GLY A 108 -4.99 7.91 11.55
CA GLY A 108 -5.39 8.94 12.51
C GLY A 108 -4.70 10.30 12.30
N ARG A 109 -3.49 10.30 11.72
CA ARG A 109 -2.66 11.50 11.51
C ARG A 109 -2.85 12.16 10.15
N LEU A 110 -3.40 11.45 9.17
CA LEU A 110 -3.66 12.03 7.84
C LEU A 110 -4.81 13.05 7.92
N HIS A 111 -4.63 14.20 7.26
CA HIS A 111 -5.70 15.18 7.11
C HIS A 111 -6.91 14.59 6.37
N GLY A 112 -8.11 15.11 6.63
CA GLY A 112 -9.35 14.73 5.94
C GLY A 112 -10.58 14.83 6.85
N ILE A 113 -11.68 15.28 6.29
CA ILE A 113 -12.96 15.50 6.98
C ILE A 113 -13.55 14.16 7.45
N ASN A 114 -13.32 13.09 6.69
CA ASN A 114 -13.86 11.77 6.98
C ASN A 114 -12.83 10.64 6.75
N LEU A 115 -13.17 9.44 7.20
CA LEU A 115 -12.33 8.25 7.05
C LEU A 115 -12.01 7.94 5.59
N ARG A 116 -12.97 8.12 4.68
CA ARG A 116 -12.78 7.85 3.24
C ARG A 116 -11.64 8.70 2.66
N GLN A 117 -11.61 10.00 2.96
CA GLN A 117 -10.55 10.89 2.47
C GLN A 117 -9.18 10.50 3.04
N ARG A 118 -9.10 10.17 4.33
CA ARG A 118 -7.86 9.70 4.97
C ARG A 118 -7.38 8.38 4.38
N LEU A 119 -8.30 7.45 4.11
CA LEU A 119 -8.03 6.19 3.44
C LEU A 119 -7.49 6.40 2.01
N CYS A 120 -8.12 7.28 1.22
CA CYS A 120 -7.63 7.62 -0.12
C CYS A 120 -6.22 8.22 -0.08
N ARG A 121 -5.93 9.11 0.87
CA ARG A 121 -4.59 9.67 1.07
C ARG A 121 -3.56 8.60 1.43
N LEU A 122 -3.92 7.66 2.32
CA LEU A 122 -3.03 6.55 2.63
C LEU A 122 -2.79 5.66 1.41
N LEU A 123 -3.82 5.36 0.62
CA LEU A 123 -3.67 4.57 -0.61
C LEU A 123 -2.76 5.27 -1.63
N MET A 124 -2.83 6.59 -1.75
CA MET A 124 -1.92 7.37 -2.60
C MET A 124 -0.48 7.31 -2.08
N LEU A 125 -0.27 7.42 -0.76
CA LEU A 125 1.05 7.28 -0.13
C LEU A 125 1.65 5.88 -0.39
N LEU A 126 0.82 4.85 -0.38
CA LEU A 126 1.24 3.47 -0.62
C LEU A 126 1.44 3.14 -2.10
N ALA A 127 0.85 3.91 -3.02
CA ALA A 127 0.83 3.59 -4.45
C ALA A 127 2.22 3.24 -5.02
N PRO A 128 3.31 3.98 -4.71
CA PRO A 128 4.66 3.64 -5.19
C PRO A 128 5.15 2.26 -4.74
N LEU A 129 4.69 1.74 -3.60
CA LEU A 129 5.07 0.43 -3.06
C LEU A 129 4.30 -0.73 -3.67
N THR A 130 3.21 -0.44 -4.40
CA THR A 130 2.35 -1.48 -4.98
C THR A 130 2.95 -2.15 -6.21
N THR A 131 4.12 -1.68 -6.66
CA THR A 131 4.85 -2.25 -7.79
C THR A 131 6.36 -2.10 -7.60
N THR A 132 7.12 -3.04 -8.15
CA THR A 132 8.58 -2.98 -8.21
C THR A 132 9.10 -2.41 -9.53
N SER A 133 8.22 -2.22 -10.53
CA SER A 133 8.58 -1.60 -11.81
C SER A 133 8.46 -0.08 -11.79
N TRP A 134 7.89 0.50 -10.73
CA TRP A 134 7.90 1.95 -10.53
C TRP A 134 9.25 2.37 -9.97
N SER A 135 10.00 3.15 -10.74
CA SER A 135 11.31 3.61 -10.33
C SER A 135 11.26 4.78 -9.35
N GLY A 136 10.09 5.36 -9.04
CA GLY A 136 9.96 6.49 -8.11
C GLY A 136 10.58 7.81 -8.57
N CYS A 137 11.51 7.74 -9.53
CA CYS A 137 12.17 8.86 -10.15
C CYS A 137 11.59 9.03 -11.56
N LEU A 138 11.22 10.26 -11.92
CA LEU A 138 11.41 10.67 -13.31
C LEU A 138 12.81 10.23 -13.70
N ARG A 139 12.95 9.38 -14.74
CA ARG A 139 14.26 9.22 -15.38
C ARG A 139 14.56 10.56 -16.02
N VAL A 140 15.25 11.44 -15.29
CA VAL A 140 15.82 12.64 -15.89
C VAL A 140 16.77 12.14 -16.97
N ARG A 141 16.53 12.50 -18.23
CA ARG A 141 17.52 12.30 -19.29
C ARG A 141 18.74 13.12 -18.89
N ILE A 142 19.84 12.45 -18.61
CA ILE A 142 21.09 13.10 -18.17
C ILE A 142 21.74 13.90 -19.31
N ASP A 143 21.30 13.73 -20.57
CA ASP A 143 21.71 14.57 -21.71
C ASP A 143 20.51 15.27 -22.36
N PRO A 144 20.19 16.52 -21.97
CA PRO A 144 19.26 17.36 -22.69
C PRO A 144 19.88 18.06 -23.92
N GLN A 145 21.21 18.09 -24.08
CA GLN A 145 21.86 18.83 -25.16
C GLN A 145 23.04 18.08 -25.78
N LYS A 146 22.78 17.44 -26.93
CA LYS A 146 23.71 17.47 -28.06
C LYS A 146 22.94 18.03 -29.25
N MET A 147 23.02 19.34 -29.43
CA MET A 147 22.95 20.01 -30.73
C MET A 147 24.32 20.63 -30.97
#